data_AF-A0A4Y2QCH6-F1
#
_entry.id   AF-A0A4Y2QCH6-F1
#
_cell.length_a   1.000
_cell.length_b   1.000
_cell.length_c   1.000
_cell.angle_alpha   90.00
_cell.angle_beta   90.00
_cell.angle_gamma   90.00
#
_symmetry.space_group_name_H-M   'P 1'
#
loop_
_entity.id
_entity.type
_entity.pdbx_description
1 polymer ?
#
loop_
_entity_poly.entity_id
_entity_poly.type
_entity_poly.pdbx_seq_one_letter_code
_entity_poly.pdbx_strand_id
1 'polypeptide(L)'
;MAASTNSGSSFFLKSGRGKEEDALYCVANRNIAPYIRDNILFLYAFSACDTTSAVFRQGKKEFMNVLNSTEVQKVVNIFRDENACRYEVEEAGQKVLIACM
;
A
#
# COMPACT_ATOMS: atom_id res chain seq x y z
N MET A 1 1.29 4.02 27.64
CA MET A 1 1.76 2.89 26.81
C MET A 1 2.91 3.42 25.98
N ALA A 2 4.13 2.91 26.20
CA ALA A 2 5.32 3.40 25.53
C ALA A 2 5.32 2.94 24.06
N ALA A 3 5.32 3.90 23.13
CA ALA A 3 5.59 3.64 21.73
C ALA A 3 7.07 3.22 21.63
N SER A 4 7.29 1.91 21.52
CA SER A 4 8.63 1.39 21.24
C SER A 4 8.93 1.64 19.77
N THR A 5 9.89 2.52 19.52
CA THR A 5 10.59 2.66 18.25
C THR A 5 11.43 1.39 18.03
N ASN A 6 10.78 0.28 17.73
CA ASN A 6 11.44 -0.84 17.09
C ASN A 6 11.34 -0.59 15.59
N SER A 7 12.47 -0.60 14.89
CA SER A 7 12.55 -0.80 13.45
C SER A 7 12.08 -2.22 13.09
N GLY A 8 10.88 -2.59 13.53
CA GLY A 8 10.29 -3.91 13.36
C GLY A 8 10.17 -4.18 11.88
N SER A 9 10.93 -5.15 11.39
CA SER A 9 10.75 -5.69 10.05
C SER A 9 9.27 -6.07 9.91
N SER A 10 8.53 -5.38 9.05
CA SER A 10 7.14 -5.75 8.77
C SER A 10 7.12 -7.11 8.08
N PHE A 11 6.26 -8.02 8.55
CA PHE A 11 6.09 -9.35 7.98
C PHE A 11 4.68 -9.50 7.38
N PHE A 12 4.58 -10.15 6.23
CA PHE A 12 3.33 -10.52 5.57
C PHE A 12 3.16 -12.03 5.58
N LEU A 13 2.10 -12.52 6.22
CA LEU A 13 1.69 -13.91 6.11
C LEU A 13 0.82 -14.07 4.86
N LYS A 14 1.28 -14.88 3.91
CA LYS A 14 0.49 -15.29 2.76
C LYS A 14 -0.01 -16.70 3.04
N SER A 15 -1.33 -16.86 3.09
CA SER A 15 -1.88 -18.20 3.19
C SER A 15 -1.60 -18.98 1.92
N GLY A 16 -1.19 -20.24 2.07
CA GLY A 16 -0.94 -21.15 0.98
C GLY A 16 -2.22 -21.42 0.18
N ARG A 17 -2.08 -21.76 -1.11
CA ARG A 17 -3.21 -22.14 -1.96
C ARG A 17 -3.10 -23.62 -2.31
N GLY A 18 -4.17 -24.39 -2.05
CA GLY A 18 -4.21 -25.81 -2.37
C GLY A 18 -3.33 -26.65 -1.45
N LYS A 19 -2.22 -27.19 -1.98
CA LYS A 19 -1.25 -28.01 -1.22
C LYS A 19 -0.03 -27.22 -0.73
N GLU A 20 0.07 -25.94 -1.07
CA GLU A 20 1.15 -25.09 -0.56
C GLU A 20 0.89 -24.71 0.90
N GLU A 21 1.96 -24.68 1.70
CA GLU A 21 1.94 -24.21 3.07
C GLU A 21 1.89 -22.67 3.13
N ASP A 22 1.47 -22.14 4.28
CA ASP A 22 1.52 -20.71 4.54
C ASP A 22 2.97 -20.19 4.53
N ALA A 23 3.18 -19.03 3.91
CA ALA A 23 4.50 -18.43 3.76
C ALA A 23 4.58 -17.08 4.48
N LEU A 24 5.63 -16.87 5.28
CA LEU A 24 5.91 -15.59 5.92
C LEU A 24 6.97 -14.81 5.12
N TYR A 25 6.60 -13.61 4.68
CA TYR A 25 7.48 -12.73 3.92
C TYR A 25 7.93 -11.54 4.76
N CYS A 26 9.24 -11.36 4.93
CA CYS A 26 9.82 -10.15 5.50
C CYS A 26 9.93 -9.06 4.44
N VAL A 27 9.37 -7.87 4.69
CA VAL A 27 9.48 -6.71 3.80
C VAL A 27 10.92 -6.19 3.75
N ALA A 28 11.66 -6.27 4.86
CA ALA A 28 13.01 -5.74 4.97
C ALA A 28 14.05 -6.53 4.15
N ASN A 29 13.80 -7.81 3.85
CA ASN A 29 14.76 -8.69 3.18
C ASN A 29 14.53 -8.79 1.66
N ARG A 30 13.53 -8.13 1.09
CA ARG A 30 13.30 -8.14 -0.36
C ARG A 30 13.84 -6.87 -1.02
N ASN A 31 14.35 -7.03 -2.24
CA ASN A 31 14.72 -5.94 -3.14
C ASN A 31 13.47 -5.25 -3.74
N ILE A 32 12.61 -4.71 -2.86
CA ILE A 32 11.40 -3.98 -3.23
C ILE A 32 11.75 -2.49 -3.33
N ALA A 33 11.22 -1.81 -4.35
CA ALA A 33 11.42 -0.38 -4.50
C ALA A 33 10.93 0.39 -3.25
N PRO A 34 11.67 1.41 -2.77
CA PRO A 34 11.34 2.11 -1.53
C PRO A 34 9.88 2.61 -1.48
N TYR A 35 9.37 3.16 -2.58
CA TYR A 35 7.98 3.67 -2.65
C TYR A 35 6.91 2.57 -2.53
N ILE A 36 7.23 1.31 -2.86
CA ILE A 36 6.32 0.17 -2.66
C ILE A 36 6.39 -0.29 -1.21
N ARG A 37 7.60 -0.40 -0.65
CA ARG A 37 7.82 -0.81 0.74
C ARG A 37 7.09 0.12 1.72
N ASP A 38 7.23 1.41 1.49
CA ASP A 38 6.69 2.46 2.34
C ASP A 38 5.15 2.58 2.25
N ASN A 39 4.57 2.16 1.12
CA ASN A 39 3.15 2.32 0.82
C ASN A 39 2.44 0.97 0.63
N ILE A 40 2.98 -0.12 1.19
CA ILE A 40 2.46 -1.48 0.95
C ILE A 40 1.02 -1.67 1.44
N LEU A 41 0.65 -1.05 2.57
CA LEU A 41 -0.71 -1.10 3.11
C LEU A 41 -1.68 -0.29 2.24
N PHE A 42 -1.24 0.87 1.76
CA PHE A 42 -1.99 1.69 0.82
C PHE A 42 -2.24 0.94 -0.50
N LEU A 43 -1.19 0.31 -1.05
CA LEU A 43 -1.30 -0.56 -2.22
C LEU A 43 -2.31 -1.67 -2.00
N TYR A 44 -2.28 -2.34 -0.85
CA TYR A 44 -3.22 -3.41 -0.52
C TYR A 44 -4.67 -2.90 -0.48
N ALA A 45 -4.91 -1.72 0.10
CA ALA A 45 -6.25 -1.14 0.22
C ALA A 45 -6.84 -0.72 -1.15
N PHE A 46 -6.03 -0.11 -2.02
CA PHE A 46 -6.52 0.47 -3.29
C PHE A 46 -6.45 -0.48 -4.49
N SER A 47 -5.42 -1.33 -4.57
CA SER A 47 -5.30 -2.32 -5.66
C SER A 47 -6.12 -3.58 -5.42
N ALA A 48 -6.67 -3.72 -4.20
CA ALA A 48 -7.42 -4.85 -3.68
C ALA A 48 -6.69 -6.20 -3.78
N CYS A 49 -7.17 -7.19 -3.02
CA CYS A 49 -6.79 -8.58 -3.23
C CYS A 49 -7.79 -9.25 -4.19
N ASP A 50 -7.53 -10.50 -4.59
CA ASP A 50 -8.36 -11.20 -5.60
C ASP A 50 -9.84 -11.34 -5.18
N THR A 51 -10.17 -11.07 -3.91
CA THR A 51 -11.53 -11.16 -3.35
C THR A 51 -12.16 -9.81 -2.96
N THR A 52 -11.42 -8.69 -3.05
CA THR A 52 -11.94 -7.33 -2.81
C THR A 52 -12.08 -6.57 -4.11
N SER A 53 -13.07 -5.67 -4.19
CA SER A 53 -13.26 -4.82 -5.37
C SER A 53 -12.09 -3.84 -5.52
N ALA A 54 -11.35 -3.95 -6.63
CA ALA A 54 -10.32 -2.99 -7.02
C ALA A 54 -10.95 -1.77 -7.71
N VAL A 55 -10.17 -0.70 -7.88
CA VAL A 55 -10.54 0.40 -8.78
C VAL A 55 -10.82 -0.18 -10.18
N PHE A 56 -11.96 0.18 -10.76
CA PHE A 56 -12.41 -0.39 -12.03
C PHE A 56 -11.36 -0.20 -13.13
N ARG A 57 -11.05 -1.28 -13.88
CA ARG A 57 -10.02 -1.34 -14.94
C ARG A 57 -8.57 -1.11 -14.48
N GLN A 58 -8.32 -0.98 -13.18
CA GLN A 58 -6.97 -0.86 -12.64
C GLN A 58 -6.46 -2.19 -12.12
N GLY A 59 -5.63 -2.86 -12.92
CA GLY A 59 -4.88 -4.02 -12.45
C GLY A 59 -3.77 -3.60 -11.48
N LYS A 60 -3.31 -4.53 -10.64
CA LYS A 60 -2.21 -4.30 -9.68
C LYS A 60 -0.97 -3.66 -10.33
N LYS A 61 -0.63 -4.08 -11.56
CA LYS A 61 0.52 -3.54 -12.31
C LYS A 61 0.31 -2.08 -12.73
N GLU A 62 -0.87 -1.75 -13.23
CA GLU A 62 -1.19 -0.38 -13.64
C GLU A 62 -1.23 0.56 -12.44
N PHE A 63 -1.84 0.12 -11.33
CA PHE A 63 -1.84 0.89 -10.10
C PHE A 63 -0.42 1.12 -9.55
N MET A 64 0.48 0.13 -9.65
CA MET A 64 1.89 0.33 -9.28
C MET A 64 2.60 1.37 -10.18
N ASN A 65 2.24 1.45 -11.47
CA ASN A 65 2.77 2.49 -12.36
C ASN A 65 2.26 3.87 -11.96
N VAL A 66 0.98 4.00 -11.62
CA VAL A 66 0.39 5.25 -11.10
C VAL A 66 1.10 5.68 -9.80
N LEU A 67 1.35 4.74 -8.89
CA LEU A 67 2.06 5.02 -7.64
C LEU A 67 3.55 5.39 -7.84
N ASN A 68 4.13 5.05 -8.98
CA ASN A 68 5.51 5.45 -9.31
C ASN A 68 5.61 6.95 -9.69
N SER A 69 4.50 7.67 -9.88
CA SER A 69 4.52 9.13 -10.07
C SER A 69 4.91 9.85 -8.79
N THR A 70 5.84 10.80 -8.91
CA THR A 70 6.28 11.68 -7.81
C THR A 70 5.11 12.47 -7.21
N GLU A 71 4.17 12.90 -8.03
CA GLU A 71 2.97 13.61 -7.63
C GLU A 71 2.06 12.73 -6.77
N VAL A 72 1.81 11.50 -7.21
CA VAL A 72 1.00 10.54 -6.45
C VAL A 72 1.68 10.15 -5.15
N GLN A 73 3.01 9.94 -5.13
CA GLN A 73 3.73 9.63 -3.90
C GLN A 73 3.60 10.72 -2.83
N LYS A 74 3.63 12.00 -3.22
CA LYS A 74 3.39 13.11 -2.29
C LYS A 74 1.99 13.06 -1.69
N VAL A 75 0.98 12.74 -2.51
CA VAL A 75 -0.40 12.59 -2.05
C VAL A 75 -0.54 11.40 -1.11
N VAL A 76 0.10 10.27 -1.43
CA VAL A 76 0.02 9.04 -0.63
C VAL A 76 0.66 9.19 0.76
N ASN A 77 1.64 10.08 0.90
CA ASN A 77 2.23 10.38 2.21
C ASN A 77 1.21 10.92 3.22
N ILE A 78 0.11 11.55 2.79
CA ILE A 78 -0.97 12.01 3.68
C ILE A 78 -1.60 10.85 4.45
N PHE A 79 -1.71 9.66 3.83
CA PHE A 79 -2.24 8.46 4.51
C PHE A 79 -1.32 7.91 5.59
N ARG A 80 -0.08 8.38 5.66
CA ARG A 80 0.92 8.00 6.66
C ARG A 80 1.12 9.07 7.74
N ASP A 81 0.58 10.27 7.54
CA ASP A 81 0.68 11.34 8.52
C ASP A 81 -0.38 11.15 9.60
N GLU A 82 0.07 10.87 10.82
CA GLU A 82 -0.79 10.70 11.99
C GLU A 82 -1.57 11.98 12.34
N ASN A 83 -1.12 13.14 11.85
CA ASN A 83 -1.76 14.43 12.08
C ASN A 83 -2.71 14.84 10.95
N ALA A 84 -2.78 14.06 9.85
CA ALA A 84 -3.65 14.38 8.73
C ALA A 84 -5.11 14.42 9.19
N CYS A 85 -5.79 15.52 8.90
CA CYS A 85 -7.21 15.65 9.20
C CYS A 85 -8.06 14.90 8.16
N ARG A 86 -9.32 14.66 8.50
CA ARG A 86 -10.26 13.94 7.62
C ARG A 86 -10.35 14.55 6.22
N TYR A 87 -10.32 15.88 6.12
CA TYR A 87 -10.40 16.59 4.84
C TYR A 87 -9.19 16.30 3.95
N GLU A 88 -7.98 16.31 4.51
CA GLU A 88 -6.75 16.03 3.76
C GLU A 88 -6.72 14.59 3.26
N VAL A 89 -7.15 13.63 4.09
CA VAL A 89 -7.24 12.21 3.69
C VAL A 89 -8.28 12.01 2.58
N GLU A 90 -9.44 12.70 2.67
CA GLU A 90 -10.48 12.65 1.65
C GLU A 90 -9.99 13.24 0.32
N GLU A 91 -9.39 14.44 0.35
CA GLU A 91 -8.82 15.09 -0.82
C GLU A 91 -7.70 14.24 -1.45
N ALA A 92 -6.84 13.64 -0.63
CA ALA A 92 -5.80 12.73 -1.09
C ALA A 92 -6.39 11.47 -1.76
N GLY A 93 -7.44 10.89 -1.18
CA GLY A 93 -8.15 9.75 -1.77
C GLY A 93 -8.76 10.08 -3.12
N GLN A 94 -9.40 11.25 -3.25
CA GLN A 94 -9.95 11.73 -4.53
C GLN A 94 -8.85 11.89 -5.59
N LYS A 95 -7.72 12.52 -5.24
CA LYS A 95 -6.58 12.70 -6.15
C LYS A 95 -6.01 11.36 -6.63
N VAL A 96 -5.88 10.37 -5.75
CA VAL A 96 -5.45 9.01 -6.10
C VAL A 96 -6.44 8.37 -7.08
N LEU A 97 -7.74 8.44 -6.79
CA LEU A 97 -8.77 7.85 -7.65
C LEU A 97 -8.80 8.49 -9.04
N ILE A 98 -8.61 9.81 -9.14
CA ILE A 98 -8.50 10.52 -10.41
C ILE A 98 -7.25 10.07 -11.19
N ALA A 99 -6.11 9.91 -10.51
CA ALA A 99 -4.89 9.41 -11.14
C ALA A 99 -5.01 7.95 -11.64
N CYS A 100 -6.04 7.24 -11.19
CA CYS A 100 -6.38 5.87 -11.59
C CYS A 100 -7.44 5.81 -12.70
N MET A 101 -7.89 6.93 -13.25
CA MET A 101 -8.82 6.99 -14.39
C MET A 101 -8.07 7.24 -15.68
#